data_AF-A0ABD2N2T9-F1
#
_entry.id   AF-A0ABD2N2T9-F1
#
_cell.length_a   1.000
_cell.length_b   1.000
_cell.length_c   1.000
_cell.angle_alpha   90.00
_cell.angle_beta   90.00
_cell.angle_gamma   90.00
#
_symmetry.space_group_name_H-M   'P 1'
#
loop_
_entity.id
_entity.type
_entity.pdbx_description
1 polymer ?
#
loop_
_entity_poly.entity_id
_entity_poly.type
_entity_poly.pdbx_seq_one_letter_code
_entity_poly.pdbx_strand_id
1 'polypeptide(L)'
;MAPTPYMVPTTEYTEEPISRTYQYRKVMKPMLERKRRARINRCLDELKELMVTALQNEGENVSKLEKADILELTVRHLHSLKRQHQLILPPEQNYADKFRAGFSQCAQEVSQFLTAPPPECEDHTASKRLLQHLGACVRQLDCVSQNIQVQYARNCTPPASPEVKASMWRPW
;
A
#
# COMPACT_ATOMS: atom_id res chain seq x y z
N MET A 1 -44.15 80.29 -7.71
CA MET A 1 -43.09 79.35 -8.12
C MET A 1 -43.39 78.01 -7.47
N ALA A 2 -43.75 76.99 -8.25
CA ALA A 2 -44.01 75.64 -7.72
C ALA A 2 -42.67 74.93 -7.43
N PRO A 3 -42.56 74.11 -6.37
CA PRO A 3 -41.35 73.37 -6.07
C PRO A 3 -41.14 72.24 -7.09
N THR A 4 -39.92 72.13 -7.62
CA THR A 4 -39.50 71.06 -8.52
C THR A 4 -39.43 69.72 -7.77
N PRO A 5 -39.90 68.60 -8.36
CA PRO A 5 -39.80 67.30 -7.72
C PRO A 5 -38.35 66.81 -7.76
N TYR A 6 -37.79 66.51 -6.58
CA TYR A 6 -36.52 65.79 -6.46
C TYR A 6 -36.69 64.39 -7.04
N MET A 7 -36.02 64.10 -8.15
CA MET A 7 -35.84 62.75 -8.66
C MET A 7 -34.81 62.03 -7.77
N VAL A 8 -35.26 61.03 -7.02
CA VAL A 8 -34.38 60.08 -6.32
C VAL A 8 -33.85 59.10 -7.37
N PRO A 9 -32.52 58.92 -7.52
CA PRO A 9 -32.01 57.87 -8.39
C PRO A 9 -32.29 56.52 -7.72
N THR A 10 -33.20 55.74 -8.31
CA THR A 10 -33.36 54.32 -8.01
C THR A 10 -32.04 53.63 -8.37
N THR A 11 -31.22 53.30 -7.39
CA THR A 11 -30.06 52.44 -7.61
C THR A 11 -30.58 51.04 -7.92
N GLU A 12 -30.86 50.77 -9.20
CA GLU A 12 -30.90 49.42 -9.75
C GLU A 12 -29.54 48.79 -9.46
N TYR A 13 -29.50 47.96 -8.43
CA TYR A 13 -28.38 47.08 -8.14
C TYR A 13 -28.41 45.98 -9.22
N THR A 14 -27.85 46.26 -10.38
CA THR A 14 -27.53 45.24 -11.38
C THR A 14 -26.45 44.34 -10.80
N GLU A 15 -26.83 43.19 -10.24
CA GLU A 15 -25.89 42.12 -9.93
C GLU A 15 -25.28 41.61 -11.25
N GLU A 16 -24.13 42.16 -11.63
CA GLU A 16 -23.31 41.56 -12.68
C GLU A 16 -22.88 40.14 -12.22
N PRO A 17 -22.99 39.12 -13.07
CA PRO A 17 -22.67 37.75 -12.68
C PRO A 17 -21.19 37.64 -12.31
N ILE A 18 -20.93 37.31 -11.04
CA ILE A 18 -19.58 37.12 -10.50
C ILE A 18 -18.77 36.22 -11.44
N SER A 19 -17.66 36.75 -11.99
CA SER A 19 -16.79 36.01 -12.90
C SER A 19 -16.40 34.64 -12.33
N ARG A 20 -16.43 33.59 -13.18
CA ARG A 20 -16.05 32.21 -12.80
C ARG A 20 -14.68 32.16 -12.09
N THR A 21 -13.73 32.99 -12.51
CA THR A 21 -12.40 33.08 -11.89
C THR A 21 -12.46 33.63 -10.46
N TYR A 22 -13.32 34.62 -10.21
CA TYR A 22 -13.54 35.17 -8.87
C TYR A 22 -14.22 34.14 -7.97
N GLN A 23 -15.28 33.49 -8.45
CA GLN A 23 -15.96 32.41 -7.72
C GLN A 23 -14.98 31.30 -7.32
N TYR A 24 -14.10 30.89 -8.24
CA TYR A 24 -13.06 29.91 -7.95
C TYR A 24 -12.11 30.38 -6.84
N ARG A 25 -11.53 31.59 -6.97
CA ARG A 25 -10.51 32.08 -6.03
C ARG A 25 -11.06 32.39 -4.64
N LYS A 26 -12.29 32.88 -4.53
CA LYS A 26 -12.87 33.38 -3.29
C LYS A 26 -13.77 32.37 -2.58
N VAL A 27 -14.38 31.45 -3.32
CA VAL A 27 -15.32 30.47 -2.76
C VAL A 27 -14.76 29.07 -2.90
N MET A 28 -14.54 28.59 -4.12
CA MET A 28 -14.23 27.18 -4.33
C MET A 28 -12.85 26.78 -3.79
N LYS A 29 -11.80 27.57 -4.02
CA LYS A 29 -10.45 27.30 -3.54
C LYS A 29 -10.37 27.25 -2.00
N PRO A 30 -10.91 28.23 -1.23
CA PRO A 30 -10.96 28.14 0.23
C PRO A 30 -11.77 26.93 0.74
N MET A 31 -12.89 26.60 0.09
CA MET A 31 -13.68 25.42 0.45
C MET A 31 -12.92 24.10 0.21
N LEU A 32 -12.24 23.96 -0.92
CA LEU A 32 -11.44 22.77 -1.23
C LEU A 32 -10.28 22.59 -0.26
N GLU A 33 -9.61 23.68 0.11
CA GLU A 33 -8.54 23.61 1.10
C GLU A 33 -9.07 23.24 2.50
N ARG A 34 -10.24 23.74 2.89
CA ARG A 34 -10.90 23.30 4.15
C ARG A 34 -11.20 21.80 4.11
N LYS A 35 -11.73 21.28 3.01
CA LYS A 35 -11.97 19.84 2.81
C LYS A 35 -10.67 19.03 2.87
N ARG A 36 -9.61 19.51 2.23
CA ARG A 36 -8.28 18.87 2.27
C ARG A 36 -7.73 18.82 3.71
N ARG A 37 -7.80 19.93 4.45
CA ARG A 37 -7.34 19.99 5.85
C ARG A 37 -8.15 19.07 6.76
N ALA A 38 -9.47 19.02 6.59
CA ALA A 38 -10.33 18.10 7.35
C ALA A 38 -9.93 16.64 7.11
N ARG A 39 -9.67 16.27 5.84
CA ARG A 39 -9.19 14.92 5.50
C ARG A 39 -7.83 14.62 6.15
N ILE A 40 -6.87 15.55 6.08
CA ILE A 40 -5.54 15.36 6.69
C ILE A 40 -5.65 15.16 8.20
N ASN A 41 -6.43 16.00 8.90
CA ASN A 41 -6.60 15.87 10.34
C ASN A 41 -7.26 14.54 10.70
N ARG A 42 -8.29 14.11 9.96
CA ARG A 42 -8.93 12.80 10.18
C ARG A 42 -7.92 11.66 10.11
N CYS A 43 -7.08 11.64 9.07
CA CYS A 43 -6.05 10.61 8.94
C CYS A 43 -5.00 10.67 10.07
N LEU A 44 -4.67 11.87 10.56
CA LEU A 44 -3.76 12.01 11.71
C LEU A 44 -4.39 11.52 13.01
N ASP A 45 -5.68 11.74 13.21
CA ASP A 45 -6.42 11.26 14.38
C ASP A 45 -6.50 9.72 14.37
N GLU A 46 -6.86 9.12 13.23
CA GLU A 46 -6.83 7.67 13.03
C GLU A 46 -5.42 7.10 13.28
N LEU A 47 -4.39 7.76 12.75
CA LEU A 47 -3.01 7.33 12.93
C LEU A 47 -2.56 7.40 14.39
N LYS A 48 -2.97 8.45 15.11
CA LYS A 48 -2.73 8.58 16.55
C LYS A 48 -3.34 7.39 17.30
N GLU A 49 -4.60 7.07 17.07
CA GLU A 49 -5.27 5.95 17.75
C GLU A 49 -4.56 4.61 17.52
N LEU A 50 -4.16 4.34 16.28
CA LEU A 50 -3.37 3.14 15.93
C LEU A 50 -2.03 3.12 16.67
N MET A 51 -1.32 4.25 16.71
CA MET A 51 -0.01 4.33 17.37
C MET A 51 -0.13 4.18 18.89
N VAL A 52 -1.12 4.81 19.52
CA VAL A 52 -1.38 4.62 20.97
C VAL A 52 -1.60 3.15 21.28
N THR A 53 -2.42 2.47 20.48
CA THR A 53 -2.70 1.03 20.66
C THR A 53 -1.46 0.18 20.46
N ALA A 54 -0.68 0.43 19.40
CA ALA A 54 0.55 -0.31 19.10
C ALA A 54 1.60 -0.14 20.20
N LEU A 55 1.84 1.09 20.65
CA LEU A 55 2.83 1.40 21.69
C LEU A 55 2.42 0.84 23.06
N GLN A 56 1.13 0.88 23.40
CA GLN A 56 0.62 0.24 24.61
C GLN A 56 0.87 -1.27 24.63
N ASN A 57 0.72 -1.95 23.49
CA ASN A 57 1.03 -3.38 23.37
C ASN A 57 2.54 -3.66 23.53
N GLU A 58 3.40 -2.70 23.18
CA GLU A 58 4.85 -2.76 23.38
C GLU A 58 5.26 -2.34 24.81
N GLY A 59 4.30 -1.97 25.67
CA GLY A 59 4.52 -1.56 27.06
C GLY A 59 4.78 -0.06 27.26
N GLU A 60 4.68 0.75 26.20
CA GLU A 60 4.87 2.19 26.23
C GLU A 60 3.53 2.92 26.38
N ASN A 61 3.41 3.77 27.42
CA ASN A 61 2.17 4.51 27.68
C ASN A 61 2.25 5.92 27.09
N VAL A 62 1.70 6.10 25.88
CA VAL A 62 1.71 7.39 25.20
C VAL A 62 0.29 7.89 24.94
N SER A 63 -0.31 8.59 25.90
CA SER A 63 -1.68 9.12 25.78
C SER A 63 -1.75 10.49 25.09
N LYS A 64 -0.61 11.17 24.92
CA LYS A 64 -0.52 12.50 24.33
C LYS A 64 0.57 12.53 23.27
N LEU A 65 0.15 12.60 22.01
CA LEU A 65 1.03 12.72 20.85
C LEU A 65 0.79 14.07 20.17
N GLU A 66 1.86 14.82 19.90
CA GLU A 66 1.81 15.98 19.03
C GLU A 66 1.86 15.57 17.56
N LYS A 67 1.59 16.50 16.63
CA LYS A 67 1.58 16.18 15.19
C LYS A 67 2.92 15.69 14.67
N ALA A 68 4.02 16.21 15.20
CA ALA A 68 5.36 15.73 14.86
C ALA A 68 5.58 14.30 15.36
N ASP A 69 5.23 14.04 16.63
CA ASP A 69 5.37 12.71 17.25
C ASP A 69 4.55 11.65 16.51
N ILE A 70 3.30 11.95 16.15
CA ILE A 70 2.44 11.02 15.39
C ILE A 70 3.17 10.55 14.13
N LEU A 71 3.75 11.50 13.36
CA LEU A 71 4.45 11.18 12.12
C LEU A 71 5.77 10.43 12.40
N GLU A 72 6.54 10.87 13.38
CA GLU A 72 7.84 10.29 13.71
C GLU A 72 7.71 8.86 14.25
N LEU A 73 6.83 8.64 15.23
CA LEU A 73 6.58 7.33 15.83
C LEU A 73 6.00 6.36 14.80
N THR A 74 5.08 6.82 13.95
CA THR A 74 4.56 5.99 12.86
C THR A 74 5.68 5.52 11.93
N VAL A 75 6.54 6.43 11.48
CA VAL A 75 7.64 6.06 10.57
C VAL A 75 8.60 5.08 11.25
N ARG A 76 8.94 5.32 12.52
CA ARG A 76 9.77 4.41 13.33
C ARG A 76 9.13 3.03 13.45
N HIS A 77 7.83 2.98 13.74
CA HIS A 77 7.07 1.73 13.89
C HIS A 77 6.99 0.97 12.55
N LEU A 78 6.71 1.65 11.43
CA LEU A 78 6.75 1.05 10.09
C LEU A 78 8.14 0.49 9.76
N HIS A 79 9.22 1.19 10.08
CA HIS A 79 10.57 0.67 9.93
C HIS A 79 10.82 -0.57 10.79
N SER A 80 10.30 -0.60 12.02
CA SER A 80 10.38 -1.75 12.92
C SER A 80 9.65 -2.96 12.35
N LEU A 81 8.38 -2.78 11.96
CA LEU A 81 7.56 -3.82 11.33
C LEU A 81 8.19 -4.34 10.03
N LYS A 82 8.84 -3.47 9.23
CA LYS A 82 9.57 -3.88 8.03
C LYS A 82 10.75 -4.80 8.37
N ARG A 83 11.56 -4.44 9.38
CA ARG A 83 12.69 -5.28 9.84
C ARG A 83 12.22 -6.63 10.39
N GLN A 84 11.04 -6.64 11.02
CA GLN A 84 10.42 -7.85 11.55
C GLN A 84 9.62 -8.64 10.49
N HIS A 85 9.61 -8.21 9.23
CA HIS A 85 8.81 -8.80 8.15
C HIS A 85 7.29 -8.85 8.42
N GLN A 86 6.78 -7.99 9.31
CA GLN A 86 5.37 -7.94 9.70
C GLN A 86 4.52 -6.98 8.85
N LEU A 87 5.14 -6.09 8.05
CA LEU A 87 4.40 -5.23 7.10
C LEU A 87 3.95 -5.95 5.82
N ILE A 88 4.56 -7.10 5.55
CA ILE A 88 4.19 -7.91 4.40
C ILE A 88 3.09 -8.82 4.91
N LEU A 89 1.83 -8.50 4.56
CA LEU A 89 0.75 -9.48 4.62
C LEU A 89 1.32 -10.74 3.97
N PRO A 90 1.37 -11.91 4.64
CA PRO A 90 2.00 -13.09 4.08
C PRO A 90 1.41 -13.24 2.69
N PRO A 91 2.23 -13.06 1.63
CA PRO A 91 1.63 -12.97 0.32
C PRO A 91 0.97 -14.32 0.08
N GLU A 92 0.11 -14.38 -0.93
CA GLU A 92 -0.26 -15.63 -1.59
C GLU A 92 0.96 -16.55 -1.90
N GLN A 93 2.20 -16.08 -1.70
CA GLN A 93 3.41 -16.85 -1.34
C GLN A 93 3.14 -18.09 -0.49
N ASN A 94 2.28 -18.00 0.54
CA ASN A 94 1.98 -19.14 1.40
C ASN A 94 1.29 -20.29 0.63
N TYR A 95 0.49 -20.01 -0.40
CA TYR A 95 -0.13 -21.09 -1.19
C TYR A 95 0.90 -21.77 -2.09
N ALA A 96 1.74 -21.01 -2.79
CA ALA A 96 2.80 -21.55 -3.64
C ALA A 96 3.83 -22.35 -2.82
N ASP A 97 4.25 -21.82 -1.67
CA ASP A 97 5.20 -22.49 -0.78
C ASP A 97 4.58 -23.73 -0.11
N LYS A 98 3.30 -23.67 0.32
CA LYS A 98 2.58 -24.85 0.86
C LYS A 98 2.34 -25.91 -0.20
N PHE A 99 1.94 -25.52 -1.41
CA PHE A 99 1.77 -26.43 -2.54
C PHE A 99 3.10 -27.09 -2.92
N ARG A 100 4.19 -26.31 -2.99
CA ARG A 100 5.55 -26.82 -3.23
C ARG A 100 5.97 -27.81 -2.15
N ALA A 101 5.76 -27.48 -0.88
CA ALA A 101 6.07 -28.37 0.24
C ALA A 101 5.29 -29.69 0.14
N GLY A 102 3.97 -29.61 -0.11
CA GLY A 102 3.12 -30.79 -0.28
C GLY A 102 3.48 -31.64 -1.51
N PHE A 103 3.79 -30.99 -2.64
CA PHE A 103 4.23 -31.69 -3.86
C PHE A 103 5.57 -32.38 -3.65
N SER A 104 6.54 -31.72 -3.00
CA SER A 104 7.86 -32.31 -2.68
C SER A 104 7.72 -33.49 -1.74
N GLN A 105 6.83 -33.42 -0.74
CA GLN A 105 6.58 -34.51 0.18
C GLN A 105 5.97 -35.72 -0.55
N CYS A 106 4.95 -35.50 -1.38
CA CYS A 106 4.34 -36.54 -2.19
C CYS A 106 5.36 -37.20 -3.14
N ALA A 107 6.17 -36.40 -3.84
CA ALA A 107 7.23 -36.91 -4.71
C ALA A 107 8.28 -37.75 -3.95
N GLN A 108 8.58 -37.39 -2.71
CA GLN A 108 9.48 -38.14 -1.83
C GLN A 108 8.85 -39.45 -1.36
N GLU A 109 7.57 -39.46 -1.00
CA GLU A 109 6.83 -40.67 -0.64
C GLU A 109 6.75 -41.66 -1.82
N VAL A 110 6.47 -41.17 -3.03
CA VAL A 110 6.50 -41.98 -4.27
C VAL A 110 7.90 -42.54 -4.52
N SER A 111 8.95 -41.75 -4.30
CA SER A 111 10.33 -42.22 -4.40
C SER A 111 10.64 -43.34 -3.40
N GLN A 112 10.19 -43.19 -2.15
CA GLN A 112 10.37 -44.23 -1.14
C GLN A 112 9.60 -45.50 -1.47
N PHE A 113 8.35 -45.38 -1.94
CA PHE A 113 7.52 -46.53 -2.31
C PHE A 113 8.12 -47.32 -3.48
N LEU A 114 8.62 -46.64 -4.51
CA LEU A 114 9.20 -47.28 -5.70
C LEU A 114 10.64 -47.76 -5.51
N THR A 115 11.33 -47.28 -4.47
CA THR A 115 12.70 -47.72 -4.11
C THR A 115 12.68 -48.75 -2.97
N ALA A 116 11.56 -48.86 -2.24
CA ALA A 116 11.33 -49.93 -1.30
C ALA A 116 11.33 -51.28 -2.06
N PRO A 117 11.97 -52.33 -1.52
CA PRO A 117 12.10 -53.60 -2.22
C PRO A 117 10.72 -54.24 -2.44
N PRO A 118 10.25 -54.41 -3.70
CA PRO A 118 9.02 -55.14 -3.95
C PRO A 118 9.31 -56.65 -3.95
N PRO A 119 8.37 -57.49 -3.47
CA PRO A 119 8.32 -58.88 -3.88
C PRO A 119 7.90 -58.94 -5.35
N GLU A 120 8.82 -59.34 -6.21
CA GLU A 120 8.60 -59.93 -7.54
C GLU A 120 7.99 -59.03 -8.65
N CYS A 121 8.82 -58.72 -9.66
CA CYS A 121 8.46 -58.22 -10.99
C CYS A 121 7.70 -56.88 -11.09
N GLU A 122 8.39 -55.76 -10.84
CA GLU A 122 7.89 -54.42 -11.20
C GLU A 122 8.78 -53.77 -12.29
N ASP A 123 8.15 -53.14 -13.30
CA ASP A 123 8.81 -52.51 -14.46
C ASP A 123 9.65 -51.30 -14.03
N HIS A 124 10.92 -51.57 -13.70
CA HIS A 124 11.93 -50.60 -13.30
C HIS A 124 12.09 -49.43 -14.29
N THR A 125 11.71 -49.61 -15.55
CA THR A 125 11.82 -48.55 -16.56
C THR A 125 10.76 -47.48 -16.37
N ALA A 126 9.52 -47.88 -16.06
CA ALA A 126 8.43 -46.96 -15.76
C ALA A 126 8.70 -46.18 -14.46
N SER A 127 9.16 -46.86 -13.41
CA SER A 127 9.52 -46.23 -12.13
C SER A 127 10.62 -45.19 -12.29
N LYS A 128 11.70 -45.49 -13.04
CA LYS A 128 12.77 -44.53 -13.34
C LYS A 128 12.27 -43.30 -14.09
N ARG A 129 11.41 -43.48 -15.09
CA ARG A 129 10.81 -42.36 -15.86
C ARG A 129 9.96 -41.45 -14.96
N LEU A 130 9.16 -42.05 -14.07
CA LEU A 130 8.32 -41.31 -13.13
C LEU A 130 9.17 -40.50 -12.14
N LEU A 131 10.22 -41.09 -11.55
CA LEU A 131 11.12 -40.38 -10.63
C LEU A 131 11.87 -39.23 -11.32
N GLN A 132 12.32 -39.45 -12.55
CA GLN A 132 12.97 -38.40 -13.34
C GLN A 132 12.01 -37.23 -13.64
N HIS A 133 10.75 -37.54 -13.97
CA HIS A 133 9.71 -36.56 -14.22
C HIS A 133 9.37 -35.76 -12.96
N LEU A 134 9.13 -36.44 -11.82
CA LEU A 134 8.86 -35.79 -10.53
C LEU A 134 10.01 -34.86 -10.12
N GLY A 135 11.26 -35.31 -10.26
CA GLY A 135 12.43 -34.48 -9.98
C GLY A 135 12.54 -33.26 -10.90
N ALA A 136 12.13 -33.36 -12.18
CA ALA A 136 12.07 -32.22 -13.08
C ALA A 136 10.99 -31.21 -12.68
N CYS A 137 9.81 -31.69 -12.27
CA CYS A 137 8.72 -30.85 -11.77
C CYS A 137 9.11 -30.09 -10.49
N VAL A 138 9.80 -30.74 -9.54
CA VAL A 138 10.29 -30.06 -8.32
C VAL A 138 11.24 -28.91 -8.67
N ARG A 139 12.21 -29.15 -9.57
CA ARG A 139 13.15 -28.11 -10.01
C ARG A 139 12.47 -26.95 -10.75
N GLN A 140 11.40 -27.24 -11.48
CA GLN A 140 10.60 -26.21 -12.16
C GLN A 140 9.79 -25.37 -11.14
N LEU A 141 9.28 -25.99 -10.08
CA LEU A 141 8.60 -25.27 -8.99
C LEU A 141 9.58 -24.35 -8.24
N ASP A 142 10.84 -24.76 -8.08
CA ASP A 142 11.89 -23.94 -7.47
C ASP A 142 12.19 -22.66 -8.26
N CYS A 143 12.25 -22.73 -9.59
CA CYS A 143 12.56 -21.56 -10.42
C CYS A 143 11.39 -20.56 -10.49
N VAL A 144 10.14 -21.05 -10.46
CA VAL A 144 8.94 -20.20 -10.43
C VAL A 144 8.84 -19.44 -9.11
N SER A 145 9.15 -20.11 -8.00
CA SER A 145 9.12 -19.52 -6.65
C SER A 145 10.14 -18.38 -6.50
N GLN A 146 11.36 -18.56 -7.03
CA GLN A 146 12.39 -17.51 -7.03
C GLN A 146 12.05 -16.33 -7.96
N ASN A 147 11.39 -16.57 -9.10
CA ASN A 147 11.03 -15.51 -10.04
C ASN A 147 9.93 -14.58 -9.49
N ILE A 148 8.94 -15.14 -8.78
CA ILE A 148 7.94 -14.34 -8.06
C ILE A 148 8.61 -13.46 -7.00
N GLN A 149 9.67 -13.95 -6.34
CA GLN A 149 10.38 -13.14 -5.34
C GLN A 149 11.12 -11.93 -5.90
N VAL A 150 11.68 -12.07 -7.10
CA VAL A 150 12.42 -10.98 -7.75
C VAL A 150 11.48 -9.94 -8.36
N GLN A 151 10.27 -10.34 -8.78
CA GLN A 151 9.31 -9.41 -9.39
C GLN A 151 8.68 -8.43 -8.38
N TYR A 152 8.33 -8.85 -7.17
CA TYR A 152 7.79 -7.92 -6.17
C TYR A 152 8.83 -6.88 -5.72
N ALA A 153 10.12 -7.25 -5.70
CA ALA A 153 11.20 -6.35 -5.31
C ALA A 153 11.45 -5.24 -6.35
N ARG A 154 11.17 -5.52 -7.63
CA ARG A 154 11.36 -4.58 -8.75
C ARG A 154 10.19 -3.60 -8.93
N ASN A 155 8.98 -3.98 -8.53
CA ASN A 155 7.78 -3.18 -8.77
C ASN A 155 7.56 -2.06 -7.72
N CYS A 156 8.40 -1.99 -6.68
CA CYS A 156 8.37 -0.95 -5.64
C CYS A 156 9.32 0.23 -5.93
N THR A 157 9.54 0.55 -7.21
CA THR A 157 10.21 1.81 -7.56
C THR A 157 9.12 2.85 -7.84
N PRO A 158 8.96 3.91 -7.03
CA PRO A 158 8.06 5.00 -7.38
C PRO A 158 8.52 5.59 -8.73
N PRO A 159 7.61 5.99 -9.63
CA PRO A 159 8.00 6.70 -10.83
C PRO A 159 8.84 7.91 -10.42
N ALA A 160 10.00 8.07 -11.07
CA ALA A 160 10.87 9.21 -10.82
C ALA A 160 10.04 10.50 -10.96
N SER A 161 9.98 11.29 -9.89
CA SER A 161 9.41 12.63 -9.96
C SER A 161 10.10 13.39 -11.09
N PRO A 162 9.35 14.11 -11.96
CA PRO A 162 9.98 14.97 -12.93
C PRO A 162 10.91 15.94 -12.19
N GLU A 163 12.13 16.06 -12.68
CA GLU A 163 13.18 16.92 -12.13
C GLU A 163 12.74 18.38 -12.28
N VAL A 164 11.95 18.86 -11.32
CA VAL A 164 11.64 20.27 -11.18
C VAL A 164 12.92 20.91 -10.70
N LYS A 165 13.63 21.58 -11.61
CA LYS A 165 14.74 22.49 -11.31
C LYS A 165 14.43 23.21 -10.01
N ALA A 166 15.32 23.04 -9.03
CA ALA A 166 15.27 23.67 -7.72
C ALA A 166 15.20 25.19 -7.87
N SER A 167 14.00 25.71 -8.07
CA SER A 167 13.72 27.11 -8.28
C SER A 167 12.27 27.29 -7.88
N MET A 168 12.06 27.89 -6.70
CA MET A 168 10.76 28.33 -6.19
C MET A 168 9.99 27.36 -5.27
N TRP A 169 10.70 26.64 -4.39
CA TRP A 169 10.15 26.45 -3.04
C TRP A 169 10.39 27.75 -2.27
N ARG A 170 9.36 28.58 -2.16
CA ARG A 170 9.31 29.71 -1.21
C ARG A 170 8.40 29.30 -0.06
N PRO A 171 8.93 29.15 1.18
CA PRO A 171 8.09 29.10 2.36
C PRO A 171 7.34 30.43 2.46
N TRP A 172 6.05 30.34 2.78
CA TRP A 172 5.31 31.49 3.29
C TRP A 172 5.86 31.88 4.66
#